data_AF-A0A6C0BYS3-F1
#
_entry.id   AF-A0A6C0BYS3-F1
#
_cell.length_a   1.000
_cell.length_b   1.000
_cell.length_c   1.000
_cell.angle_alpha   90.00
_cell.angle_beta   90.00
_cell.angle_gamma   90.00
#
_symmetry.space_group_name_H-M   'P 1'
#
loop_
_entity.id
_entity.type
_entity.pdbx_description
1 polymer ?
#
loop_
_entity_poly.entity_id
_entity_poly.type
_entity_poly.pdbx_seq_one_letter_code
_entity_poly.pdbx_strand_id
1 'polypeptide(L)'
;MRRSKLNLMGENREIGLKLSGKRDMMIEKLDIDYLDFKMSIMDNFLEPLLNSDVETVQKNQYNFDYIISRLNFYKNDTNSDEILLMQKVVDLMKNATNARVSYSNMYQRIYGSRGLSMNRMIFETSRIILKAPFEIYDTLFGIKENQKYNMDIIREIEKILEAHPGIMFDDIKKKIELLNFVLDE
;
A
#
# COMPACT_ATOMS: atom_id res chain seq x y z
N MET A 1 14.96 -19.95 72.83
CA MET A 1 14.79 -18.77 71.95
C MET A 1 14.34 -19.22 70.57
N ARG A 2 13.04 -19.14 70.27
CA ARG A 2 12.47 -19.33 68.92
C ARG A 2 12.12 -17.94 68.39
N ARG A 3 12.67 -17.55 67.23
CA ARG A 3 12.31 -16.31 66.55
C ARG A 3 11.39 -16.64 65.37
N SER A 4 10.10 -16.48 65.59
CA SER A 4 9.10 -16.26 64.53
C SER A 4 9.20 -14.80 64.09
N LYS A 5 9.50 -14.56 62.82
CA LYS A 5 9.41 -13.23 62.19
C LYS A 5 8.28 -13.24 61.17
N LEU A 6 7.18 -12.59 61.54
CA LEU A 6 6.18 -12.05 60.61
C LEU A 6 5.41 -10.93 61.32
N ASN A 7 5.55 -9.71 60.76
CA ASN A 7 4.63 -8.57 60.75
C ASN A 7 5.24 -7.65 59.66
N LEU A 8 4.66 -7.39 58.48
CA LEU A 8 3.34 -6.87 58.08
C LEU A 8 2.99 -5.52 58.73
N MET A 9 3.58 -4.43 58.21
CA MET A 9 2.85 -3.18 57.92
C MET A 9 3.73 -2.16 57.16
N GLY A 10 3.22 -1.75 55.99
CA GLY A 10 3.16 -0.37 55.50
C GLY A 10 4.44 0.45 55.36
N GLU A 11 5.06 0.40 54.18
CA GLU A 11 5.72 1.59 53.61
C GLU A 11 5.07 1.92 52.27
N ASN A 12 4.24 2.96 52.28
CA ASN A 12 3.74 3.68 51.12
C ASN A 12 4.94 4.16 50.30
N ARG A 13 5.22 3.52 49.16
CA ARG A 13 5.95 4.18 48.09
C ARG A 13 4.93 5.03 47.35
N GLU A 14 5.02 6.33 47.58
CA GLU A 14 4.33 7.37 46.82
C GLU A 14 4.44 7.05 45.33
N ILE A 15 3.31 6.67 44.73
CA ILE A 15 3.15 6.68 43.28
C ILE A 15 3.17 8.16 42.91
N GLY A 16 4.34 8.65 42.52
CA GLY A 16 4.47 9.92 41.84
C GLY A 16 3.66 9.86 40.55
N LEU A 17 2.39 10.26 40.62
CA LEU A 17 1.53 10.59 39.48
C LEU A 17 2.20 11.74 38.73
N LYS A 18 3.13 11.41 37.84
CA LYS A 18 3.56 12.34 36.80
C LYS A 18 2.40 12.47 35.83
N LEU A 19 1.65 13.56 35.97
CA LEU A 19 0.75 14.11 34.95
C LEU A 19 1.55 14.28 33.63
N SER A 20 1.56 13.25 32.80
CA SER A 20 2.18 13.23 31.46
C SER A 20 1.12 13.04 30.37
N GLY A 21 0.01 13.77 30.47
CA GLY A 21 -1.10 13.63 29.51
C GLY A 21 -0.72 13.91 28.05
N LYS A 22 0.37 14.64 27.77
CA LYS A 22 0.77 14.96 26.38
C LYS A 22 1.54 13.84 25.68
N ARG A 23 2.25 12.96 26.41
CA ARG A 23 3.01 11.85 25.80
C ARG A 23 2.13 10.64 25.54
N ASP A 24 1.24 10.31 26.48
CA ASP A 24 0.32 9.18 26.31
C ASP A 24 -0.65 9.44 25.15
N MET A 25 -1.22 10.66 25.02
CA MET A 25 -2.05 11.02 23.87
C MET A 25 -1.32 10.93 22.52
N MET A 26 0.00 11.19 22.48
CA MET A 26 0.78 11.11 21.23
C MET A 26 1.08 9.66 20.84
N ILE A 27 1.29 8.79 21.82
CA ILE A 27 1.48 7.34 21.61
C ILE A 27 0.17 6.70 21.18
N GLU A 28 -0.95 7.00 21.85
CA GLU A 28 -2.29 6.52 21.48
C GLU A 28 -2.67 6.96 20.06
N LYS A 29 -2.39 8.20 19.68
CA LYS A 29 -2.68 8.70 18.33
C LYS A 29 -1.85 8.01 17.25
N LEU A 30 -0.57 7.72 17.53
CA LEU A 30 0.30 7.03 16.58
C LEU A 30 -0.15 5.57 16.38
N ASP A 31 -0.67 4.95 17.44
CA ASP A 31 -1.18 3.58 17.42
C ASP A 31 -2.50 3.48 16.64
N ILE A 32 -3.41 4.44 16.81
CA ILE A 32 -4.65 4.53 16.01
C ILE A 32 -4.34 4.75 14.52
N ASP A 33 -3.43 5.68 14.19
CA ASP A 33 -3.03 5.95 12.80
C ASP A 33 -2.40 4.71 12.13
N TYR A 34 -1.58 3.96 12.88
CA TYR A 34 -1.02 2.69 12.40
C TYR A 34 -2.11 1.63 12.19
N LEU A 35 -3.06 1.50 13.12
CA LEU A 35 -4.18 0.55 12.99
C LEU A 35 -5.04 0.86 11.76
N ASP A 36 -5.42 2.12 11.55
CA ASP A 36 -6.18 2.56 10.37
C ASP A 36 -5.40 2.28 9.07
N PHE A 37 -4.10 2.59 9.08
CA PHE A 37 -3.23 2.29 7.95
C PHE A 37 -3.13 0.78 7.69
N LYS A 38 -2.97 -0.04 8.72
CA LYS A 38 -2.95 -1.51 8.62
C LYS A 38 -4.26 -2.05 8.06
N MET A 39 -5.40 -1.57 8.55
CA MET A 39 -6.71 -1.94 8.01
C MET A 39 -6.83 -1.58 6.53
N SER A 40 -6.35 -0.39 6.13
CA SER A 40 -6.35 0.01 4.72
C SER A 40 -5.55 -0.95 3.82
N ILE A 41 -4.45 -1.53 4.31
CA ILE A 41 -3.66 -2.53 3.58
C ILE A 41 -4.47 -3.83 3.45
N MET A 42 -5.13 -4.25 4.53
CA MET A 42 -5.95 -5.45 4.52
C MET A 42 -7.11 -5.33 3.52
N ASP A 43 -7.87 -4.24 3.60
CA ASP A 43 -9.10 -4.05 2.84
C ASP A 43 -8.84 -3.83 1.34
N ASN A 44 -7.76 -3.12 0.98
CA ASN A 44 -7.49 -2.73 -0.41
C ASN A 44 -6.53 -3.68 -1.14
N PHE A 45 -5.79 -4.53 -0.42
CA PHE A 45 -4.79 -5.42 -1.03
C PHE A 45 -4.95 -6.88 -0.61
N LEU A 46 -4.94 -7.17 0.70
CA LEU A 46 -4.91 -8.56 1.16
C LEU A 46 -6.24 -9.28 0.91
N GLU A 47 -7.34 -8.69 1.36
CA GLU A 47 -8.67 -9.26 1.17
C GLU A 47 -9.02 -9.45 -0.31
N PRO A 48 -8.80 -8.47 -1.21
CA PRO A 48 -8.98 -8.67 -2.65
C PRO A 48 -8.14 -9.83 -3.21
N LEU A 49 -6.88 -9.99 -2.78
CA LEU A 49 -6.06 -11.13 -3.20
C LEU A 49 -6.64 -12.48 -2.72
N LEU A 50 -7.11 -12.55 -1.48
CA LEU A 50 -7.75 -13.75 -0.93
C LEU A 50 -9.05 -14.09 -1.68
N ASN A 51 -9.81 -13.07 -2.04
CA ASN A 51 -11.04 -13.18 -2.83
C ASN A 51 -10.77 -13.35 -4.34
N SER A 52 -9.51 -13.48 -4.76
CA SER A 52 -9.10 -13.58 -6.16
C SER A 52 -9.47 -12.38 -7.04
N ASP A 53 -9.83 -11.25 -6.44
CA ASP A 53 -10.02 -9.96 -7.11
C ASP A 53 -8.66 -9.27 -7.32
N VAL A 54 -7.92 -9.82 -8.27
CA VAL A 54 -6.57 -9.33 -8.58
C VAL A 54 -6.61 -8.02 -9.37
N GLU A 55 -7.74 -7.68 -10.01
CA GLU A 55 -7.86 -6.44 -10.76
C GLU A 55 -7.81 -5.23 -9.83
N THR A 56 -8.52 -5.28 -8.70
CA THR A 56 -8.47 -4.22 -7.68
C THR A 56 -7.06 -4.00 -7.14
N VAL A 57 -6.32 -5.08 -6.91
CA VAL A 57 -4.94 -5.03 -6.42
C VAL A 57 -4.00 -4.47 -7.49
N GLN A 58 -4.18 -4.88 -8.74
CA GLN A 58 -3.39 -4.39 -9.88
C GLN A 58 -3.58 -2.89 -10.09
N LYS A 59 -4.81 -2.37 -9.98
CA LYS A 59 -5.09 -0.94 -10.09
C LYS A 59 -4.35 -0.12 -9.02
N ASN A 60 -4.16 -0.69 -7.83
CA ASN A 60 -3.50 -0.04 -6.70
C ASN A 60 -2.01 -0.38 -6.56
N GLN A 61 -1.41 -1.12 -7.50
CA GLN A 61 -0.04 -1.61 -7.37
C GLN A 61 1.01 -0.50 -7.20
N TYR A 62 0.73 0.71 -7.72
CA TYR A 62 1.63 1.86 -7.63
C TYR A 62 1.87 2.31 -6.16
N ASN A 63 0.98 1.92 -5.24
CA ASN A 63 1.07 2.26 -3.83
C ASN A 63 2.00 1.34 -3.02
N PHE A 64 2.45 0.20 -3.57
CA PHE A 64 3.26 -0.75 -2.78
C PHE A 64 4.54 -0.11 -2.21
N ASP A 65 5.23 0.74 -2.98
CA ASP A 65 6.46 1.39 -2.52
C ASP A 65 6.20 2.44 -1.44
N TYR A 66 5.07 3.15 -1.55
CA TYR A 66 4.61 4.05 -0.49
C TYR A 66 4.30 3.27 0.78
N ILE A 67 3.57 2.15 0.67
CA ILE A 67 3.18 1.33 1.81
C ILE A 67 4.40 0.82 2.58
N ILE A 68 5.40 0.26 1.88
CA ILE A 68 6.63 -0.23 2.51
C ILE A 68 7.38 0.91 3.22
N SER A 69 7.46 2.07 2.56
CA SER A 69 8.11 3.26 3.14
C SER A 69 7.38 3.76 4.38
N ARG A 70 6.04 3.74 4.36
CA ARG A 70 5.19 4.16 5.48
C ARG A 70 5.24 3.16 6.64
N LEU A 71 5.32 1.86 6.37
CA LEU A 71 5.55 0.85 7.41
C LEU A 71 6.87 1.09 8.17
N ASN A 72 7.93 1.47 7.46
CA ASN A 72 9.21 1.82 8.10
C ASN A 72 9.10 3.02 9.05
N PHE A 73 8.20 3.98 8.76
CA PHE A 73 7.98 5.12 9.64
C PHE A 73 7.39 4.73 11.00
N TYR A 74 6.53 3.71 11.05
CA TYR A 74 5.93 3.21 12.30
C TYR A 74 6.84 2.28 13.10
N LYS A 75 8.00 1.90 12.55
CA LYS A 75 8.94 0.98 13.19
C LYS A 75 9.55 1.60 14.44
N ASN A 76 9.37 0.93 15.57
CA ASN A 76 9.99 1.25 16.86
C ASN A 76 10.46 -0.04 17.57
N ASP A 77 11.12 0.10 18.72
CA ASP A 77 11.71 -1.04 19.46
C ASP A 77 10.68 -2.06 19.95
N THR A 78 9.40 -1.68 20.05
CA THR A 78 8.33 -2.53 20.60
C THR A 78 7.50 -3.27 19.54
N ASN A 79 7.42 -2.73 18.31
CA ASN A 79 6.59 -3.29 17.23
C ASN A 79 7.41 -3.76 16.01
N SER A 80 8.75 -3.74 16.09
CA SER A 80 9.63 -4.04 14.95
C SER A 80 9.33 -5.37 14.27
N ASP A 81 9.00 -6.42 15.03
CA ASP A 81 8.70 -7.74 14.48
C ASP A 81 7.37 -7.76 13.72
N GLU A 82 6.35 -7.07 14.23
CA GLU A 82 5.05 -6.95 13.56
C GLU A 82 5.18 -6.14 12.26
N ILE A 83 5.89 -5.01 12.30
CA ILE A 83 6.15 -4.18 11.12
C ILE A 83 6.92 -4.99 10.07
N LEU A 84 7.93 -5.75 10.48
CA LEU A 84 8.69 -6.62 9.58
C LEU A 84 7.80 -7.70 8.96
N LEU A 85 6.88 -8.29 9.73
CA LEU A 85 5.91 -9.23 9.20
C LEU A 85 5.01 -8.58 8.16
N MET A 86 4.45 -7.40 8.46
CA MET A 86 3.61 -6.66 7.52
C MET A 86 4.36 -6.30 6.24
N GLN A 87 5.64 -5.91 6.32
CA GLN A 87 6.47 -5.66 5.14
C GLN A 87 6.61 -6.90 4.28
N LYS A 88 6.89 -8.06 4.88
CA LYS A 88 6.97 -9.34 4.15
C LYS A 88 5.66 -9.70 3.49
N VAL A 89 4.53 -9.43 4.13
CA VAL A 89 3.20 -9.62 3.55
C VAL A 89 3.02 -8.70 2.33
N VAL A 90 3.36 -7.42 2.44
CA VAL A 90 3.28 -6.47 1.32
C VAL A 90 4.20 -6.87 0.16
N ASP A 91 5.43 -7.29 0.43
CA ASP A 91 6.36 -7.80 -0.59
C ASP A 91 5.81 -9.04 -1.29
N LEU A 92 5.20 -9.96 -0.54
CA LEU A 92 4.55 -11.14 -1.10
C LEU A 92 3.40 -10.73 -2.02
N MET A 93 2.55 -9.78 -1.61
CA MET A 93 1.44 -9.26 -2.42
C MET A 93 1.95 -8.60 -3.71
N LYS A 94 3.00 -7.78 -3.62
CA LYS A 94 3.66 -7.14 -4.77
C LYS A 94 4.19 -8.19 -5.75
N ASN A 95 4.90 -9.19 -5.25
CA ASN A 95 5.46 -10.26 -6.07
C ASN A 95 4.39 -11.12 -6.73
N ALA A 96 3.33 -11.51 -6.01
CA ALA A 96 2.21 -12.28 -6.54
C ALA A 96 1.49 -11.52 -7.66
N THR A 97 1.24 -10.22 -7.45
CA THR A 97 0.60 -9.34 -8.44
C THR A 97 1.46 -9.23 -9.71
N ASN A 98 2.77 -9.01 -9.55
CA ASN A 98 3.72 -8.94 -10.67
C ASN A 98 3.80 -10.24 -11.46
N ALA A 99 3.90 -11.39 -10.77
CA ALA A 99 3.92 -12.70 -11.40
C ALA A 99 2.66 -12.92 -12.24
N ARG A 100 1.48 -12.58 -11.70
CA ARG A 100 0.21 -12.72 -12.41
C ARG A 100 0.12 -11.83 -13.65
N VAL A 101 0.55 -10.57 -13.57
CA VAL A 101 0.62 -9.68 -14.75
C VAL A 101 1.56 -10.26 -15.80
N SER A 102 2.73 -10.75 -15.39
CA SER A 102 3.70 -11.40 -16.28
C SER A 102 3.08 -12.59 -17.01
N TYR A 103 2.37 -13.47 -16.28
CA TYR A 103 1.67 -14.62 -16.86
C TYR A 103 0.55 -14.22 -17.82
N SER A 104 -0.25 -13.19 -17.48
CA SER A 104 -1.30 -12.69 -18.38
C SER A 104 -0.73 -12.18 -19.70
N ASN A 105 0.34 -11.37 -19.63
CA ASN A 105 1.03 -10.85 -20.80
C ASN A 105 1.65 -11.99 -21.64
N MET A 106 2.22 -12.99 -20.98
CA MET A 106 2.77 -14.17 -21.63
C MET A 106 1.67 -14.98 -22.34
N TYR A 107 0.54 -15.21 -21.67
CA TYR A 107 -0.60 -15.92 -22.24
C TYR A 107 -1.15 -15.20 -23.47
N GLN A 108 -1.32 -13.87 -23.41
CA GLN A 108 -1.73 -13.08 -24.58
C GLN A 108 -0.73 -13.15 -25.73
N ARG A 109 0.58 -13.24 -25.46
CA ARG A 109 1.61 -13.39 -26.51
C ARG A 109 1.58 -14.77 -27.18
N ILE A 110 1.29 -15.83 -26.42
CA ILE A 110 1.22 -17.20 -26.95
C ILE A 110 -0.10 -17.45 -27.68
N TYR A 111 -1.22 -17.10 -27.04
CA TYR A 111 -2.57 -17.52 -27.44
C TYR A 111 -3.44 -16.38 -27.96
N GLY A 112 -2.97 -15.12 -27.94
CA GLY A 112 -3.70 -13.97 -28.46
C GLY A 112 -3.86 -14.00 -29.99
N SER A 113 -4.73 -13.14 -30.50
CA SER A 113 -5.18 -13.09 -31.91
C SER A 113 -4.07 -12.90 -32.95
N ARG A 114 -2.84 -12.59 -32.52
CA ARG A 114 -1.61 -12.62 -33.32
C ARG A 114 -0.75 -13.81 -32.84
N GLY A 115 -1.23 -15.03 -33.08
CA GLY A 115 -0.58 -16.25 -32.57
C GLY A 115 0.88 -16.32 -32.99
N LEU A 116 1.79 -16.22 -32.03
CA LEU A 116 3.21 -16.50 -32.23
C LEU A 116 3.38 -18.01 -32.15
N SER A 117 3.96 -18.60 -33.21
CA SER A 117 4.25 -20.02 -33.31
C SER A 117 5.00 -20.54 -32.07
N MET A 118 4.59 -21.71 -31.57
CA MET A 118 5.06 -22.42 -30.36
C MET A 118 6.60 -22.65 -30.24
N ASN A 119 7.40 -22.25 -31.22
CA ASN A 119 8.84 -22.51 -31.30
C ASN A 119 9.74 -21.32 -30.93
N ARG A 120 9.21 -20.21 -30.41
CA ARG A 120 10.04 -19.13 -29.85
C ARG A 120 10.17 -19.28 -28.34
N MET A 121 11.40 -19.40 -27.86
CA MET A 121 11.76 -19.36 -26.44
C MET A 121 11.15 -18.10 -25.80
N ILE A 122 10.27 -18.30 -24.83
CA ILE A 122 9.64 -17.21 -24.10
C ILE A 122 10.56 -16.85 -22.95
N PHE A 123 11.22 -15.71 -23.07
CA PHE A 123 12.02 -15.17 -21.99
C PHE A 123 11.11 -14.36 -21.06
N GLU A 124 11.21 -14.60 -19.76
CA GLU A 124 10.68 -13.69 -18.76
C GLU A 124 11.49 -12.39 -18.85
N THR A 125 10.91 -11.37 -19.47
CA THR A 125 11.53 -10.05 -19.56
C THR A 125 11.18 -9.25 -18.33
N SER A 126 12.16 -8.60 -17.70
CA SER A 126 11.92 -7.65 -16.61
C SER A 126 10.85 -6.63 -16.99
N ARG A 127 9.83 -6.49 -16.16
CA ARG A 127 8.74 -5.53 -16.38
C ARG A 127 9.29 -4.11 -16.29
N ILE A 128 8.96 -3.27 -17.27
CA ILE A 128 9.14 -1.82 -17.15
C ILE A 128 8.06 -1.33 -16.18
N ILE A 129 8.46 -0.93 -14.98
CA ILE A 129 7.56 -0.29 -14.00
C ILE A 129 7.50 1.19 -14.37
N LEU A 130 6.31 1.67 -14.68
CA LEU A 130 6.11 3.09 -14.97
C LEU A 130 6.06 3.85 -13.64
N LYS A 131 6.31 5.16 -13.67
CA LYS A 131 6.06 5.98 -12.47
C LYS A 131 4.55 5.98 -12.18
N ALA A 132 4.18 6.07 -10.91
CA ALA A 132 2.79 6.03 -10.45
C ALA A 132 1.80 6.89 -11.29
N PRO A 133 2.12 8.16 -11.65
CA PRO A 133 1.20 8.97 -12.45
C PRO A 133 0.85 8.36 -13.82
N PHE A 134 1.83 7.70 -14.43
CA PHE A 134 1.67 7.07 -15.74
C PHE A 134 0.93 5.73 -15.62
N GLU A 135 1.17 4.95 -14.56
CA GLU A 135 0.39 3.72 -14.31
C GLU A 135 -1.10 4.02 -14.10
N ILE A 136 -1.40 5.07 -13.34
CA ILE A 136 -2.77 5.51 -13.12
C ILE A 136 -3.41 5.98 -14.43
N TYR A 137 -2.69 6.75 -15.23
CA TYR A 137 -3.15 7.19 -16.55
C TYR A 137 -3.48 6.01 -17.46
N ASP A 138 -2.57 5.04 -17.57
CA ASP A 138 -2.78 3.83 -18.37
C ASP A 138 -4.00 3.04 -17.92
N THR A 139 -4.22 2.98 -16.60
CA THR A 139 -5.37 2.29 -16.01
C THR A 139 -6.69 3.03 -16.28
N LEU A 140 -6.68 4.36 -16.34
CA LEU A 140 -7.86 5.19 -16.58
C LEU A 140 -8.27 5.25 -18.07
N PHE A 141 -7.30 5.52 -18.94
CA PHE A 141 -7.57 5.86 -20.34
C PHE A 141 -7.14 4.75 -21.31
N GLY A 142 -6.23 3.87 -20.88
CA GLY A 142 -5.50 2.99 -21.77
C GLY A 142 -4.57 3.75 -22.71
N ILE A 143 -3.57 3.07 -23.25
CA ILE A 143 -2.77 3.61 -24.35
C ILE A 143 -2.97 2.74 -25.58
N LYS A 144 -3.40 3.39 -26.68
CA LYS A 144 -3.40 2.78 -28.00
C LYS A 144 -2.00 2.90 -28.61
N GLU A 145 -1.60 1.89 -29.40
CA GLU A 145 -0.32 1.90 -30.12
C GLU A 145 -0.12 3.26 -30.84
N ASN A 146 1.02 3.91 -30.61
CA ASN A 146 1.45 5.22 -31.15
C ASN A 146 0.80 6.50 -30.58
N GLN A 147 0.05 6.45 -29.48
CA GLN A 147 -0.40 7.66 -28.79
C GLN A 147 0.61 8.14 -27.75
N LYS A 148 0.76 9.47 -27.62
CA LYS A 148 1.53 10.12 -26.55
C LYS A 148 0.63 10.36 -25.34
N TYR A 149 1.21 10.29 -24.14
CA TYR A 149 0.53 10.68 -22.91
C TYR A 149 0.06 12.14 -22.97
N ASN A 150 -1.14 12.40 -22.46
CA ASN A 150 -1.58 13.77 -22.19
C ASN A 150 -0.88 14.27 -20.91
N MET A 151 0.14 15.10 -21.10
CA MET A 151 0.97 15.61 -20.01
C MET A 151 0.22 16.50 -19.02
N ASP A 152 -0.88 17.14 -19.42
CA ASP A 152 -1.67 17.97 -18.51
C ASP A 152 -2.41 17.09 -17.50
N ILE A 153 -3.00 15.98 -17.95
CA ILE A 153 -3.62 14.98 -17.08
C ILE A 153 -2.58 14.33 -16.16
N ILE A 154 -1.40 14.00 -16.69
CA ILE A 154 -0.30 13.43 -15.87
C ILE A 154 0.07 14.40 -14.74
N ARG A 155 0.19 15.70 -15.01
CA ARG A 155 0.48 16.70 -13.98
C ARG A 155 -0.62 16.82 -12.92
N GLU A 156 -1.88 16.68 -13.31
CA GLU A 156 -2.97 16.67 -12.34
C GLU A 156 -2.93 15.42 -11.46
N ILE A 157 -2.63 14.25 -12.04
CA ILE A 157 -2.41 13.02 -11.26
C ILE A 157 -1.23 13.21 -10.29
N GLU A 158 -0.11 13.80 -10.74
CA GLU A 158 1.04 14.12 -9.89
C GLU A 158 0.64 15.00 -8.70
N LYS A 159 -0.11 16.08 -8.93
CA LYS A 159 -0.61 16.95 -7.85
C LYS A 159 -1.48 16.21 -6.84
N ILE A 160 -2.37 15.32 -7.32
CA ILE A 160 -3.24 14.52 -6.44
C ILE A 160 -2.40 13.60 -5.56
N LEU A 161 -1.40 12.92 -6.12
CA LEU A 161 -0.50 12.01 -5.39
C LEU A 161 0.36 12.76 -4.37
N GLU A 162 0.83 13.96 -4.71
CA GLU A 162 1.58 14.83 -3.78
C GLU A 162 0.71 15.32 -2.64
N ALA A 163 -0.54 15.72 -2.92
CA ALA A 163 -1.48 16.20 -1.91
C ALA A 163 -2.01 15.07 -1.00
N HIS A 164 -2.14 13.86 -1.53
CA HIS A 164 -2.69 12.70 -0.84
C HIS A 164 -1.83 11.44 -1.05
N PRO A 165 -0.67 11.33 -0.37
CA PRO A 165 0.18 10.16 -0.49
C PRO A 165 -0.55 8.87 -0.08
N GLY A 166 -0.50 7.84 -0.93
CA GLY A 166 -1.16 6.55 -0.69
C GLY A 166 -2.65 6.52 -0.98
N ILE A 167 -3.20 7.56 -1.63
CA ILE A 167 -4.59 7.53 -2.13
C ILE A 167 -4.83 6.33 -3.04
N MET A 168 -6.02 5.70 -2.95
CA MET A 168 -6.38 4.55 -3.77
C MET A 168 -6.89 4.98 -5.14
N PHE A 169 -6.75 4.09 -6.12
CA PHE A 169 -7.06 4.36 -7.53
C PHE A 169 -8.50 4.85 -7.73
N ASP A 170 -9.47 4.23 -7.06
CA ASP A 170 -10.88 4.59 -7.22
C ASP A 170 -11.17 6.02 -6.74
N ASP A 171 -10.42 6.52 -5.76
CA ASP A 171 -10.57 7.89 -5.28
C ASP A 171 -9.85 8.91 -6.17
N ILE A 172 -8.72 8.52 -6.78
CA ILE A 172 -8.09 9.31 -7.83
C ILE A 172 -9.04 9.43 -9.02
N LYS A 173 -9.65 8.32 -9.45
CA LYS A 173 -10.61 8.29 -10.56
C LYS A 173 -11.77 9.26 -10.32
N LYS A 174 -12.39 9.22 -9.13
CA LYS A 174 -13.45 10.16 -8.75
C LYS A 174 -13.00 11.61 -8.80
N LYS A 175 -11.80 11.92 -8.29
CA LYS A 175 -11.24 13.30 -8.31
C LYS A 175 -11.05 13.81 -9.74
N ILE A 176 -10.55 12.97 -10.64
CA ILE A 176 -10.32 13.34 -12.04
C ILE A 176 -11.63 13.50 -12.81
N GLU A 177 -12.60 12.61 -12.58
CA GLU A 177 -13.94 12.73 -13.18
C GLU A 177 -14.63 14.04 -12.79
N LEU A 178 -14.53 14.45 -11.52
CA LEU A 178 -15.05 15.73 -11.04
C LEU A 178 -14.35 16.93 -11.69
N LEU A 179 -13.03 16.87 -11.90
CA LEU A 179 -12.28 17.94 -12.55
C LEU A 179 -12.67 18.11 -14.02
N ASN A 180 -12.89 17.01 -14.75
CA ASN A 180 -13.34 17.08 -16.13
C ASN A 180 -14.77 17.63 -16.25
N PHE A 181 -15.65 17.34 -15.29
CA PHE A 181 -17.02 17.89 -15.28
C PHE A 181 -17.06 19.41 -15.06
N VAL A 182 -16.09 19.97 -14.32
CA VAL A 182 -15.99 21.41 -14.04
C VAL A 182 -15.36 22.20 -15.20
N LEU A 183 -14.69 21.52 -16.14
CA LEU A 183 -14.05 22.16 -17.30
C LEU A 183 -14.91 22.12 -18.58
N ASP A 184 -16.03 21.40 -18.56
CA ASP A 184 -17.02 21.31 -19.64
C ASP A 184 -18.25 22.24 -19.44
N GLU A 185 -18.23 23.12 -18.41
CA GLU A 185 -19.17 24.24 -18.19
C GLU A 185 -18.52 25.62 -18.45
#